data_AF-A0A6P1CWA6-F1
#
_entry.id   AF-A0A6P1CWA6-F1
#
_cell.length_a   1.000
_cell.length_b   1.000
_cell.length_c   1.000
_cell.angle_alpha   90.00
_cell.angle_beta   90.00
_cell.angle_gamma   90.00
#
_symmetry.space_group_name_H-M   'P 1'
#
loop_
_entity.id
_entity.type
_entity.pdbx_description
1 polymer ?
#
loop_
_entity_poly.entity_id
_entity_poly.type
_entity_poly.pdbx_seq_one_letter_code
_entity_poly.pdbx_strand_id
1 'polypeptide(L)'
;REAVVIGSVSKYFSMTGWRLGWMLAPTGMRPALQRLASNMTVCPPAISQYAALHAFGAESKAELDGHVRRYATNRKLLLDGLAELGVTDLAPADGAFYAYADIAHLTSDSRAWCAEVLEHTGVALAPGLDFDTVAGNHTVRFSFAGATADIEAALSRLDRFLRR
;
A
#
# COMPACT_ATOMS: atom_id res chain seq x y z
N ARG A 1 -24.80 7.26 -15.75
CA ARG A 1 -23.47 7.12 -15.11
C ARG A 1 -23.20 5.62 -15.10
N GLU A 2 -22.26 5.14 -15.91
CA GLU A 2 -22.03 3.70 -16.18
C GLU A 2 -20.90 3.08 -15.35
N ALA A 3 -20.21 3.87 -14.53
CA ALA A 3 -19.08 3.39 -13.76
C ALA A 3 -19.50 2.47 -12.60
N VAL A 4 -18.65 1.50 -12.30
CA VAL A 4 -18.70 0.69 -11.07
C VAL A 4 -17.64 1.22 -10.11
N VAL A 5 -18.04 1.56 -8.88
CA VAL A 5 -17.13 1.95 -7.80
C VAL A 5 -16.92 0.77 -6.87
N ILE A 6 -15.67 0.43 -6.59
CA ILE A 6 -15.29 -0.62 -5.63
C ILE A 6 -14.69 0.05 -4.39
N GLY A 7 -15.22 -0.28 -3.21
CA GLY A 7 -14.71 0.18 -1.92
C GLY A 7 -14.36 -0.99 -1.01
N SER A 8 -13.52 -0.74 0.00
CA SER A 8 -13.12 -1.75 0.98
C SER A 8 -12.85 -1.15 2.35
N VAL A 9 -13.12 -1.94 3.39
CA VAL A 9 -12.69 -1.63 4.76
C VAL A 9 -11.22 -2.01 5.04
N SER A 10 -10.52 -2.59 4.06
CA SER A 10 -9.19 -3.15 4.30
C SER A 10 -8.13 -2.11 4.69
N LYS A 11 -8.19 -0.91 4.09
CA LYS A 11 -7.07 0.05 4.12
C LYS A 11 -7.34 1.20 5.10
N TYR A 12 -8.19 2.16 4.72
CA TYR A 12 -8.50 3.30 5.59
C TYR A 12 -9.05 2.83 6.95
N PHE A 13 -9.96 1.85 6.94
CA PHE A 13 -10.55 1.30 8.16
C PHE A 13 -9.68 0.25 8.87
N SER A 14 -8.47 -0.03 8.39
CA SER A 14 -7.52 -0.98 9.01
C SER A 14 -8.05 -2.42 9.18
N MET A 15 -9.11 -2.81 8.45
CA MET A 15 -9.75 -4.12 8.57
C MET A 15 -9.27 -5.12 7.49
N THR A 16 -7.98 -5.14 7.15
CA THR A 16 -7.45 -5.98 6.04
C THR A 16 -7.81 -7.47 6.18
N GLY A 17 -7.69 -8.02 7.39
CA GLY A 17 -8.02 -9.42 7.67
C GLY A 17 -9.52 -9.76 7.70
N TRP A 18 -10.39 -8.76 7.72
CA TRP A 18 -11.84 -8.95 7.88
C TRP A 18 -12.58 -9.23 6.56
N ARG A 19 -11.89 -9.05 5.43
CA ARG A 19 -12.35 -9.47 4.10
C ARG A 19 -13.73 -8.91 3.72
N LEU A 20 -13.92 -7.61 3.91
CA LEU A 20 -15.16 -6.92 3.55
C LEU A 20 -14.91 -5.71 2.62
N GLY A 21 -15.85 -5.48 1.73
CA GLY A 21 -15.92 -4.32 0.86
C GLY A 21 -17.33 -4.12 0.33
N TRP A 22 -17.49 -3.14 -0.55
CA TRP A 22 -18.77 -2.79 -1.15
C TRP A 22 -18.58 -2.38 -2.61
N MET A 23 -19.68 -2.33 -3.36
CA MET A 23 -19.69 -1.78 -4.70
C MET A 23 -20.89 -0.86 -4.91
N LEU A 24 -20.69 0.20 -5.69
CA LEU A 24 -21.78 1.00 -6.27
C LEU A 24 -21.79 0.70 -7.77
N ALA A 25 -22.91 0.22 -8.29
CA ALA A 25 -23.01 -0.22 -9.68
C ALA A 25 -24.29 0.29 -10.36
N PRO A 26 -24.30 0.43 -11.70
CA PRO A 26 -25.50 0.76 -12.46
C PRO A 26 -26.64 -0.23 -12.18
N THR A 27 -27.87 0.28 -12.08
CA THR A 27 -29.06 -0.52 -11.74
C THR A 27 -29.24 -1.73 -12.66
N GLY A 28 -28.92 -1.59 -13.95
CA GLY A 28 -29.00 -2.68 -14.93
C GLY A 28 -28.08 -3.88 -14.64
N MET A 29 -27.00 -3.68 -13.87
CA MET A 29 -26.08 -4.76 -13.49
C MET A 29 -26.56 -5.56 -12.28
N ARG A 30 -27.51 -5.03 -11.49
CA ARG A 30 -27.95 -5.64 -10.22
C ARG A 30 -28.37 -7.10 -10.36
N PRO A 31 -29.17 -7.52 -11.37
CA PRO A 31 -29.58 -8.92 -11.50
C PRO A 31 -28.38 -9.88 -11.71
N ALA A 32 -27.40 -9.47 -12.54
CA ALA A 32 -26.21 -10.28 -12.79
C ALA A 32 -25.31 -10.36 -11.55
N LEU A 33 -25.08 -9.23 -10.87
CA LEU A 33 -24.27 -9.17 -9.66
C LEU A 33 -24.86 -10.02 -8.53
N GLN A 34 -26.19 -9.99 -8.35
CA GLN A 34 -26.86 -10.80 -7.33
C GLN A 34 -26.71 -12.30 -7.64
N ARG A 35 -26.86 -12.72 -8.90
CA ARG A 35 -26.65 -14.12 -9.29
C ARG A 35 -25.21 -14.56 -9.01
N LEU A 36 -24.22 -13.76 -9.39
CA LEU A 36 -22.81 -14.07 -9.11
C LEU A 36 -22.54 -14.17 -7.61
N ALA A 37 -22.96 -13.17 -6.82
CA ALA A 37 -22.76 -13.17 -5.38
C ALA A 37 -23.39 -14.39 -4.70
N SER A 38 -24.67 -14.69 -4.98
CA SER A 38 -25.37 -15.83 -4.40
C SER A 38 -24.75 -17.18 -4.75
N ASN A 39 -24.18 -17.34 -5.95
CA ASN A 39 -23.60 -18.62 -6.40
C ASN A 39 -22.12 -18.77 -6.05
N MET A 40 -21.34 -17.69 -6.08
CA MET A 40 -19.88 -17.76 -5.87
C MET A 40 -19.47 -17.63 -4.41
N THR A 41 -20.20 -16.83 -3.63
CA THR A 41 -19.81 -16.52 -2.24
C THR A 41 -20.94 -16.64 -1.23
N VAL A 42 -22.20 -16.74 -1.69
CA VAL A 42 -23.43 -16.74 -0.89
C VAL A 42 -23.65 -15.40 -0.17
N CYS A 43 -22.73 -15.01 0.70
CA CYS A 43 -22.70 -13.73 1.38
C CYS A 43 -21.27 -13.35 1.83
N PRO A 44 -20.99 -12.06 2.10
CA PRO A 44 -19.76 -11.65 2.77
C PRO A 44 -19.69 -12.18 4.21
N PRO A 45 -18.51 -12.25 4.85
CA PRO A 45 -18.37 -12.72 6.22
C PRO A 45 -19.29 -11.95 7.19
N ALA A 46 -20.25 -12.64 7.82
CA ALA A 46 -21.29 -12.01 8.63
C ALA A 46 -20.71 -11.21 9.80
N ILE A 47 -19.75 -11.77 10.54
CA ILE A 47 -19.07 -11.09 11.66
C ILE A 47 -18.44 -9.77 11.20
N SER A 48 -17.80 -9.76 10.03
CA SER A 48 -17.20 -8.56 9.45
C SER A 48 -18.24 -7.50 9.08
N GLN A 49 -19.41 -7.92 8.56
CA GLN A 49 -20.50 -6.99 8.25
C GLN A 49 -20.97 -6.26 9.52
N TYR A 50 -21.17 -6.97 10.63
CA TYR A 50 -21.55 -6.36 11.90
C TYR A 50 -20.46 -5.44 12.47
N ALA A 51 -19.19 -5.87 12.47
CA ALA A 51 -18.08 -5.06 12.96
C ALA A 51 -17.90 -3.77 12.14
N ALA A 52 -18.06 -3.85 10.81
CA ALA A 52 -17.87 -2.71 9.93
C ALA A 52 -18.90 -1.59 10.15
N LEU A 53 -20.09 -1.87 10.69
CA LEU A 53 -21.06 -0.84 11.05
C LEU A 53 -20.48 0.16 12.06
N HIS A 54 -19.65 -0.33 12.98
CA HIS A 54 -19.00 0.51 14.00
C HIS A 54 -17.79 1.27 13.45
N ALA A 55 -17.15 0.77 12.39
CA ALA A 55 -15.98 1.42 11.78
C ALA A 55 -16.29 2.80 11.18
N PHE A 56 -17.56 3.10 10.91
CA PHE A 56 -18.04 4.42 10.45
C PHE A 56 -18.38 5.38 11.61
N GLY A 57 -18.23 4.96 12.87
CA GLY A 57 -18.47 5.78 14.04
C GLY A 57 -17.41 6.87 14.25
N ALA A 58 -17.76 7.89 15.04
CA ALA A 58 -16.88 9.04 15.29
C ALA A 58 -15.56 8.66 15.98
N GLU A 59 -15.61 7.71 16.93
CA GLU A 59 -14.43 7.21 17.63
C GLU A 59 -13.45 6.51 16.68
N SER A 60 -13.95 5.55 15.88
CA SER A 60 -13.15 4.90 14.85
C SER A 60 -12.57 5.92 13.87
N LYS A 61 -13.37 6.90 13.41
CA LYS A 61 -12.86 7.94 12.52
C LYS A 61 -11.68 8.72 13.14
N ALA A 62 -11.76 9.07 14.43
CA ALA A 62 -10.70 9.79 15.12
C ALA A 62 -9.38 8.99 15.18
N GLU A 63 -9.48 7.69 15.47
CA GLU A 63 -8.34 6.75 15.44
C GLU A 63 -7.75 6.62 14.03
N LEU A 64 -8.60 6.36 13.02
CA LEU A 64 -8.19 6.13 11.64
C LEU A 64 -7.55 7.37 11.01
N ASP A 65 -8.06 8.57 11.30
CA ASP A 65 -7.42 9.81 10.89
C ASP A 65 -6.05 10.00 11.60
N GLY A 66 -5.89 9.44 12.79
CA GLY A 66 -4.60 9.32 13.47
C GLY A 66 -3.59 8.48 12.69
N HIS A 67 -4.04 7.36 12.10
CA HIS A 67 -3.21 6.57 11.19
C HIS A 67 -2.81 7.39 9.96
N VAL A 68 -3.74 8.12 9.35
CA VAL A 68 -3.44 8.98 8.18
C VAL A 68 -2.42 10.07 8.52
N ARG A 69 -2.53 10.70 9.69
CA ARG A 69 -1.53 11.69 10.17
C ARG A 69 -0.15 11.05 10.33
N ARG A 70 -0.05 9.86 10.94
CA ARG A 70 1.22 9.11 11.04
C ARG A 70 1.79 8.81 9.65
N TYR A 71 0.96 8.37 8.71
CA TYR A 71 1.41 8.09 7.35
C TYR A 71 1.90 9.34 6.63
N ALA A 72 1.32 10.51 6.88
CA ALA A 72 1.81 11.78 6.34
C ALA A 72 3.22 12.12 6.88
N THR A 73 3.47 11.92 8.18
CA THR A 73 4.80 12.08 8.78
C THR A 73 5.79 11.09 8.16
N ASN A 74 5.44 9.81 8.11
CA ASN A 74 6.29 8.77 7.54
C ASN A 74 6.59 9.02 6.06
N ARG A 75 5.60 9.49 5.29
CA ARG A 75 5.76 9.87 3.88
C ARG A 75 6.81 10.96 3.74
N LYS A 76 6.73 12.03 4.55
CA LYS A 76 7.71 13.12 4.50
C LYS A 76 9.12 12.59 4.79
N LEU A 77 9.29 11.86 5.89
CA LEU A 77 10.59 11.28 6.27
C LEU A 77 11.16 10.39 5.17
N LEU A 78 10.35 9.50 4.60
CA LEU A 78 10.78 8.60 3.55
C LEU A 78 11.19 9.36 2.28
N LEU A 79 10.37 10.31 1.81
CA LEU A 79 10.66 11.04 0.56
C LEU A 79 11.91 11.92 0.70
N ASP A 80 12.04 12.65 1.81
CA ASP A 80 13.21 13.49 2.07
C ASP A 80 14.47 12.61 2.20
N GLY A 81 14.38 11.51 2.95
CA GLY A 81 15.50 10.59 3.13
C GLY A 81 15.90 9.86 1.84
N LEU A 82 14.95 9.44 1.01
CA LEU A 82 15.27 8.84 -0.30
C LEU A 82 16.00 9.82 -1.22
N ALA A 83 15.62 11.09 -1.20
CA ALA A 83 16.32 12.13 -1.95
C ALA A 83 17.76 12.32 -1.47
N GLU A 84 18.01 12.30 -0.15
CA GLU A 84 19.36 12.34 0.43
C GLU A 84 20.21 11.10 0.05
N LEU A 85 19.56 9.95 -0.16
CA LEU A 85 20.19 8.71 -0.64
C LEU A 85 20.42 8.68 -2.16
N GLY A 86 20.05 9.73 -2.89
CA GLY A 86 20.18 9.79 -4.35
C GLY A 86 19.04 9.12 -5.12
N VAL A 87 18.02 8.60 -4.43
CA VAL A 87 16.81 8.06 -5.06
C VAL A 87 15.82 9.20 -5.24
N THR A 88 15.90 9.90 -6.37
CA THR A 88 15.16 11.15 -6.61
C THR A 88 14.04 11.03 -7.65
N ASP A 89 14.06 9.99 -8.48
CA ASP A 89 12.99 9.75 -9.47
C ASP A 89 11.88 8.89 -8.83
N LEU A 90 10.80 9.55 -8.43
CA LEU A 90 9.65 8.93 -7.77
C LEU A 90 8.34 9.35 -8.42
N ALA A 91 7.41 8.41 -8.52
CA ALA A 91 6.03 8.72 -8.83
C ALA A 91 5.39 9.58 -7.70
N PRO A 92 4.44 10.49 -8.03
CA PRO A 92 3.72 11.26 -7.02
C PRO A 92 3.01 10.38 -5.99
N ALA A 93 3.43 10.48 -4.73
CA ALA A 93 2.83 9.73 -3.63
C ALA A 93 1.60 10.45 -3.05
N ASP A 94 0.57 10.71 -3.86
CA ASP A 94 -0.56 11.58 -3.45
C ASP A 94 -1.55 10.92 -2.48
N GLY A 95 -1.50 9.59 -2.37
CA GLY A 95 -2.38 8.81 -1.51
C GLY A 95 -1.84 7.41 -1.25
N ALA A 96 -2.69 6.56 -0.68
CA ALA A 96 -2.27 5.27 -0.12
C ALA A 96 -1.13 5.46 0.89
N PHE A 97 -0.16 4.55 0.88
CA PHE A 97 1.01 4.60 1.76
C PHE A 97 2.25 3.98 1.10
N TYR A 98 2.40 4.26 -0.21
CA TYR A 98 3.48 3.73 -1.04
C TYR A 98 4.26 4.83 -1.73
N ALA A 99 5.57 4.67 -1.82
CA ALA A 99 6.44 5.43 -2.70
C ALA A 99 6.99 4.48 -3.76
N TYR A 100 6.85 4.85 -5.03
CA TYR A 100 7.33 4.05 -6.16
C TYR A 100 8.47 4.80 -6.81
N ALA A 101 9.66 4.19 -6.78
CA ALA A 101 10.89 4.84 -7.19
C ALA A 101 11.52 4.11 -8.37
N ASP A 102 12.06 4.87 -9.30
CA ASP A 102 13.03 4.38 -10.28
C ASP A 102 14.42 4.32 -9.63
N ILE A 103 15.06 3.17 -9.79
CA ILE A 103 16.39 2.83 -9.27
C ILE A 103 17.28 2.28 -10.40
N ALA A 104 17.03 2.63 -11.66
CA ALA A 104 17.82 2.16 -12.81
C ALA A 104 19.32 2.48 -12.68
N HIS A 105 19.65 3.55 -11.98
CA HIS A 105 21.03 3.95 -11.68
C HIS A 105 21.72 3.05 -10.63
N LEU A 106 20.95 2.27 -9.86
CA LEU A 106 21.46 1.33 -8.84
C LEU A 106 21.49 -0.11 -9.35
N THR A 107 20.58 -0.50 -10.23
CA THR A 107 20.47 -1.88 -10.69
C THR A 107 19.76 -2.02 -12.04
N SER A 108 20.04 -3.13 -12.73
CA SER A 108 19.25 -3.62 -13.86
C SER A 108 18.31 -4.78 -13.53
N ASP A 109 18.31 -5.24 -12.28
CA ASP A 109 17.43 -6.28 -11.75
C ASP A 109 16.95 -5.90 -10.34
N SER A 110 15.73 -5.36 -10.25
CA SER A 110 15.11 -4.91 -9.01
C SER A 110 14.83 -6.06 -8.06
N ARG A 111 14.61 -7.28 -8.56
CA ARG A 111 14.35 -8.46 -7.72
C ARG A 111 15.62 -8.89 -7.01
N ALA A 112 16.72 -9.02 -7.75
CA ALA A 112 18.02 -9.35 -7.17
C ALA A 112 18.46 -8.26 -6.18
N TRP A 113 18.28 -6.99 -6.54
CA TRP A 113 18.64 -5.87 -5.67
C TRP A 113 17.80 -5.83 -4.37
N CYS A 114 16.48 -6.06 -4.43
CA CYS A 114 15.66 -6.14 -3.22
C CYS A 114 16.07 -7.30 -2.31
N ALA A 115 16.49 -8.43 -2.87
CA ALA A 115 17.00 -9.56 -2.10
C ALA A 115 18.35 -9.22 -1.42
N GLU A 116 19.25 -8.54 -2.13
CA GLU A 116 20.52 -8.10 -1.58
C GLU A 116 20.35 -7.08 -0.44
N VAL A 117 19.47 -6.09 -0.62
CA VAL A 117 19.10 -5.12 0.42
C VAL A 117 18.57 -5.85 1.65
N LEU A 118 17.66 -6.81 1.47
CA LEU A 118 17.11 -7.59 2.58
C LEU A 118 18.21 -8.37 3.32
N GLU A 119 19.07 -9.07 2.60
CA GLU A 119 20.15 -9.89 3.17
C GLU A 119 21.13 -9.04 3.99
N HIS A 120 21.53 -7.87 3.46
CA HIS A 120 22.57 -7.04 4.09
C HIS A 120 22.03 -6.10 5.18
N THR A 121 20.76 -5.70 5.10
CA THR A 121 20.21 -4.64 5.95
C THR A 121 19.02 -5.09 6.81
N GLY A 122 18.37 -6.20 6.44
CA GLY A 122 17.08 -6.61 6.99
C GLY A 122 15.91 -5.72 6.55
N VAL A 123 16.10 -4.76 5.64
CA VAL A 123 15.03 -3.93 5.09
C VAL A 123 14.36 -4.67 3.94
N ALA A 124 13.06 -4.94 4.07
CA ALA A 124 12.28 -5.59 3.02
C ALA A 124 11.60 -4.57 2.12
N LEU A 125 11.85 -4.66 0.81
CA LEU A 125 11.25 -3.85 -0.24
C LEU A 125 10.51 -4.75 -1.24
N ALA A 126 9.54 -4.19 -1.97
CA ALA A 126 8.85 -4.93 -3.03
C ALA A 126 9.44 -4.55 -4.41
N PRO A 127 9.90 -5.53 -5.21
CA PRO A 127 10.41 -5.24 -6.54
C PRO A 127 9.31 -4.75 -7.47
N GLY A 128 9.67 -3.87 -8.40
CA GLY A 128 8.77 -3.32 -9.42
C GLY A 128 8.16 -4.36 -10.34
N LEU A 129 8.87 -5.48 -10.54
CA LEU A 129 8.46 -6.58 -11.42
C LEU A 129 7.09 -7.18 -11.06
N ASP A 130 6.68 -7.10 -9.79
CA ASP A 130 5.35 -7.53 -9.33
C ASP A 130 4.22 -6.64 -9.87
N PHE A 131 4.54 -5.41 -10.31
CA PHE A 131 3.60 -4.39 -10.77
C PHE A 131 3.71 -4.10 -12.27
N ASP A 132 4.90 -4.27 -12.84
CA ASP A 132 5.18 -4.04 -14.26
C ASP A 132 6.17 -5.09 -14.79
N THR A 133 5.70 -5.99 -15.64
CA THR A 133 6.52 -7.08 -16.21
C THR A 133 7.48 -6.62 -17.32
N VAL A 134 7.36 -5.37 -17.79
CA VAL A 134 8.16 -4.81 -18.88
C VAL A 134 9.23 -3.87 -18.32
N ALA A 135 8.83 -2.90 -17.48
CA ALA A 135 9.72 -1.88 -16.94
C ALA A 135 10.10 -2.09 -15.45
N GLY A 136 9.49 -3.07 -14.77
CA GLY A 136 9.64 -3.25 -13.32
C GLY A 136 11.01 -3.71 -12.84
N ASN A 137 11.93 -4.06 -13.74
CA ASN A 137 13.32 -4.42 -13.39
C ASN A 137 14.12 -3.23 -12.83
N HIS A 138 13.63 -2.00 -13.02
CA HIS A 138 14.32 -0.80 -12.55
C HIS A 138 13.56 -0.05 -11.48
N THR A 139 12.45 -0.57 -10.98
CA THR A 139 11.63 0.14 -9.99
C THR A 139 11.48 -0.66 -8.72
N VAL A 140 11.20 0.03 -7.61
CA VAL A 140 10.85 -0.59 -6.33
C VAL A 140 9.71 0.16 -5.67
N ARG A 141 8.94 -0.56 -4.84
CA ARG A 141 7.88 0.03 -4.03
C ARG A 141 8.25 -0.04 -2.55
N PHE A 142 8.36 1.14 -1.93
CA PHE A 142 8.46 1.31 -0.48
C PHE A 142 7.06 1.41 0.13
N SER A 143 6.87 0.83 1.32
CA SER A 143 5.65 0.96 2.11
C SER A 143 5.95 1.72 3.40
N PHE A 144 5.19 2.77 3.69
CA PHE A 144 5.40 3.62 4.87
C PHE A 144 4.23 3.58 5.88
N ALA A 145 3.45 2.50 5.86
CA ALA A 145 2.35 2.27 6.79
C ALA A 145 2.76 1.81 8.21
N GLY A 146 4.04 1.52 8.42
CA GLY A 146 4.58 1.03 9.70
C GLY A 146 4.73 2.11 10.78
N ALA A 147 5.49 1.77 11.82
CA ALA A 147 5.89 2.75 12.82
C ALA A 147 6.89 3.75 12.22
N THR A 148 6.88 4.99 12.71
CA THR A 148 7.80 6.04 12.25
C THR A 148 9.27 5.66 12.48
N ALA A 149 9.56 5.04 13.63
CA ALA A 149 10.90 4.57 13.95
C ALA A 149 11.44 3.52 12.96
N ASP A 150 10.56 2.70 12.36
CA ASP A 150 10.98 1.72 11.34
C ASP A 150 11.45 2.43 10.06
N ILE A 151 10.82 3.56 9.70
CA ILE A 151 11.21 4.36 8.53
C ILE A 151 12.59 4.98 8.75
N GLU A 152 12.81 5.58 9.91
CA GLU A 152 14.10 6.17 10.29
C GLU A 152 15.22 5.11 10.31
N ALA A 153 14.94 3.95 10.93
CA ALA A 153 15.87 2.83 10.97
C ALA A 153 16.17 2.27 9.58
N ALA A 154 15.16 2.15 8.71
CA ALA A 154 15.34 1.68 7.34
C ALA A 154 16.22 2.64 6.53
N LEU A 155 15.95 3.96 6.58
CA LEU A 155 16.76 4.98 5.91
C LEU A 155 18.22 4.95 6.36
N SER A 156 18.47 4.86 7.68
CA SER A 156 19.83 4.74 8.21
C SER A 156 20.57 3.49 7.73
N ARG A 157 19.86 2.36 7.59
CA ARG A 157 20.45 1.11 7.09
C ARG A 157 20.71 1.17 5.59
N LEU A 158 19.81 1.78 4.82
CA LEU A 158 19.97 1.98 3.38
C LEU A 158 21.13 2.93 3.06
N ASP A 159 21.32 4.01 3.84
CA ASP A 159 22.47 4.92 3.69
C ASP A 159 23.80 4.16 3.79
N ARG A 160 23.95 3.32 4.82
CA ARG A 160 25.16 2.51 4.99
C ARG A 160 25.36 1.51 3.86
N PHE A 161 24.28 0.93 3.33
CA PHE A 161 24.35 -0.03 2.24
C PHE A 161 24.77 0.63 0.92
N LEU A 162 24.22 1.81 0.60
CA LEU A 162 24.47 2.52 -0.66
C LEU A 162 25.84 3.20 -0.72
N ARG A 163 26.47 3.46 0.43
CA ARG A 163 27.83 4.03 0.51
C ARG A 163 28.96 3.00 0.40
N ARG A 164 28.64 1.71 0.38
CA ARG A 164 29.62 0.63 0.25
C ARG A 164 30.17 0.57 -1.18
#